data_AF-A0A820PKS7-F1
#
_entry.id   AF-A0A820PKS7-F1
#
_cell.length_a   1.000
_cell.length_b   1.000
_cell.length_c   1.000
_cell.angle_alpha   90.00
_cell.angle_beta   90.00
_cell.angle_gamma   90.00
#
_symmetry.space_group_name_H-M   'P 1'
#
loop_
_entity.id
_entity.type
_entity.pdbx_description
1 polymer ?
#
loop_
_entity_poly.entity_id
_entity_poly.type
_entity_poly.pdbx_seq_one_letter_code
_entity_poly.pdbx_strand_id
1 'polypeptide(L)'
;PKKNLFRLLVNLTKPPLVCFDGKIPKDVTFTNVYLNIESHLQKTKANLANEKLFEFLVTKVQPVLVKDWLDRSDEDDFIVHAVFTLVRNILSIKSERQISEESDINAHDLVLW
;
A
#
# COMPACT_ATOMS: atom_id res chain seq x y z
N PRO A 1 3.88 -2.20 19.67
CA PRO A 1 4.18 -0.97 18.90
C PRO A 1 4.20 -1.17 17.37
N LYS A 2 5.02 -2.10 16.83
CA LYS A 2 5.17 -2.31 15.37
C LYS A 2 3.91 -2.84 14.67
N LYS A 3 3.17 -3.75 15.33
CA LYS A 3 1.85 -4.25 14.88
C LYS A 3 0.84 -3.12 14.62
N ASN A 4 0.88 -2.06 15.42
CA ASN A 4 -0.02 -0.92 15.26
C ASN A 4 0.34 -0.04 14.05
N LEU A 5 1.63 0.09 13.74
CA LEU A 5 2.10 0.85 12.58
C LEU A 5 1.71 0.15 11.26
N PHE A 6 1.91 -1.16 11.16
CA PHE A 6 1.49 -1.92 9.98
C PHE A 6 -0.02 -1.84 9.73
N ARG A 7 -0.83 -1.96 10.79
CA ARG A 7 -2.29 -1.77 10.69
C ARG A 7 -2.65 -0.39 10.17
N LEU A 8 -1.99 0.65 10.70
CA LEU A 8 -2.21 2.02 10.25
C LEU A 8 -1.87 2.19 8.77
N LEU A 9 -0.67 1.74 8.35
CA LEU A 9 -0.22 1.87 6.96
C LEU A 9 -1.13 1.09 5.99
N VAL A 10 -1.52 -0.13 6.34
CA VAL A 10 -2.45 -0.93 5.54
C VAL A 10 -3.81 -0.22 5.40
N ASN A 11 -4.31 0.39 6.45
CA ASN A 11 -5.59 1.11 6.40
C ASN A 11 -5.48 2.41 5.61
N LEU A 12 -4.41 3.19 5.79
CA LEU A 12 -4.20 4.46 5.09
C LEU A 12 -3.94 4.28 3.59
N THR A 13 -3.40 3.13 3.18
CA THR A 13 -3.12 2.81 1.76
C THR A 13 -4.26 2.06 1.08
N LYS A 14 -5.35 1.75 1.79
CA LYS A 14 -6.45 0.96 1.24
C LYS A 14 -7.10 1.69 0.05
N PRO A 15 -7.28 1.03 -1.12
CA PRO A 15 -7.92 1.66 -2.26
C PRO A 15 -9.33 2.16 -1.91
N PRO A 16 -9.75 3.37 -2.35
CA PRO A 16 -11.05 3.93 -2.02
C PRO A 16 -12.19 2.99 -2.41
N LEU A 17 -12.06 2.30 -3.55
CA LEU A 17 -13.02 1.31 -4.01
C LEU A 17 -13.30 0.21 -2.98
N VAL A 18 -12.30 -0.22 -2.21
CA VAL A 18 -12.46 -1.20 -1.12
C VAL A 18 -13.13 -0.56 0.11
N CYS A 19 -12.88 0.72 0.37
CA CYS A 19 -13.53 1.46 1.46
C CYS A 19 -15.02 1.70 1.21
N PHE A 20 -15.46 1.68 -0.04
CA PHE A 20 -16.86 1.92 -0.46
C PHE A 20 -17.50 0.68 -1.10
N ASP A 21 -17.20 -0.52 -0.57
CA ASP A 21 -17.83 -1.80 -0.96
C ASP A 21 -17.81 -2.10 -2.46
N GLY A 22 -16.69 -1.79 -3.12
CA GLY A 22 -16.48 -2.07 -4.53
C GLY A 22 -17.19 -1.10 -5.47
N LYS A 23 -17.76 0.00 -4.97
CA LYS A 23 -18.59 0.91 -5.77
C LYS A 23 -18.21 2.36 -5.54
N ILE A 24 -18.29 3.16 -6.61
CA ILE A 24 -18.21 4.62 -6.49
C ILE A 24 -19.55 5.10 -5.93
N PRO A 25 -19.56 5.89 -4.84
CA PRO A 25 -20.79 6.44 -4.28
C PRO A 25 -21.53 7.30 -5.30
N LYS A 26 -22.87 7.27 -5.25
CA LYS A 26 -23.75 8.09 -6.11
C LYS A 26 -24.11 9.45 -5.49
N ASP A 27 -24.02 9.55 -4.17
CA ASP A 27 -24.25 10.79 -3.44
C ASP A 27 -23.04 11.73 -3.60
N VAL A 28 -23.31 13.00 -3.93
CA VAL A 28 -22.26 13.99 -4.27
C VAL A 28 -21.25 14.16 -3.13
N THR A 29 -21.70 14.16 -1.87
CA THR A 29 -20.81 14.30 -0.72
C THR A 29 -19.86 13.11 -0.63
N PHE A 30 -20.39 11.89 -0.73
CA PHE A 30 -19.57 10.68 -0.68
C PHE A 30 -18.68 10.51 -1.92
N THR A 31 -19.12 10.95 -3.10
CA THR A 31 -18.27 11.00 -4.29
C THR A 31 -17.08 11.94 -4.08
N ASN A 32 -17.29 13.12 -3.50
CA ASN A 32 -16.19 14.05 -3.19
C ASN A 32 -15.20 13.44 -2.18
N VAL A 33 -15.69 12.74 -1.15
CA VAL A 33 -14.83 12.01 -0.20
C VAL A 33 -14.02 10.93 -0.91
N TYR A 34 -14.66 10.12 -1.77
CA TYR A 34 -13.98 9.10 -2.58
C TYR A 34 -12.82 9.68 -3.39
N LEU A 35 -13.09 10.76 -4.15
CA LEU A 35 -12.10 11.42 -5.00
C LEU A 35 -10.96 12.05 -4.19
N ASN A 36 -11.27 12.62 -3.03
CA ASN A 36 -10.25 13.17 -2.14
C ASN A 36 -9.31 12.08 -1.61
N ILE A 37 -9.83 10.90 -1.24
CA ILE A 37 -9.00 9.78 -0.81
C ILE A 37 -8.13 9.29 -1.99
N GLU A 38 -8.71 9.16 -3.18
CA GLU A 38 -7.96 8.77 -4.40
C GLU A 38 -6.80 9.75 -4.66
N SER A 39 -7.08 11.06 -4.63
CA SER A 39 -6.08 12.11 -4.83
C SER A 39 -4.96 12.07 -3.77
N HIS A 40 -5.30 11.89 -2.49
CA HIS A 40 -4.28 11.78 -1.44
C HIS A 40 -3.38 10.56 -1.64
N LEU A 41 -3.95 9.41 -2.00
CA LEU A 41 -3.19 8.19 -2.28
C LEU A 41 -2.24 8.39 -3.47
N GLN A 42 -2.74 8.95 -4.57
CA GLN A 42 -1.94 9.23 -5.77
C GLN A 42 -0.76 10.15 -5.45
N LYS A 43 -0.98 11.25 -4.73
CA LYS A 43 0.07 12.19 -4.29
C LYS A 43 1.11 11.54 -3.38
N THR A 44 0.70 10.57 -2.57
CA THR A 44 1.59 9.90 -1.62
C THR A 44 2.37 8.74 -2.27
N LYS A 45 1.94 8.24 -3.46
CA LYS A 45 2.56 7.08 -4.11
C LYS A 45 4.07 7.25 -4.33
N ALA A 46 4.51 8.43 -4.75
CA ALA A 46 5.94 8.72 -4.94
C ALA A 46 6.75 8.58 -3.64
N ASN A 47 6.19 8.98 -2.49
CA ASN A 47 6.83 8.82 -1.19
C ASN A 47 6.85 7.36 -0.71
N LEU A 48 5.91 6.54 -1.21
CA LEU A 48 5.83 5.10 -0.93
C LEU A 48 6.76 4.29 -1.84
N ALA A 49 7.14 4.83 -3.01
CA ALA A 49 8.15 4.28 -3.90
C ALA A 49 9.57 4.52 -3.33
N ASN A 50 9.86 3.88 -2.20
CA ASN A 50 11.07 4.10 -1.42
C ASN A 50 11.77 2.77 -1.17
N GLU A 51 12.96 2.60 -1.74
CA GLU A 51 13.77 1.39 -1.60
C GLU A 51 13.95 0.95 -0.13
N LYS A 52 14.27 1.87 0.77
CA LYS A 52 14.45 1.58 2.21
C LYS A 52 13.19 1.05 2.87
N LEU A 53 12.01 1.49 2.41
CA LEU A 53 10.75 0.95 2.87
C LEU A 53 10.63 -0.53 2.45
N PHE A 54 10.88 -0.84 1.18
CA PHE A 54 10.78 -2.21 0.66
C PHE A 54 11.84 -3.14 1.27
N GLU A 55 13.08 -2.69 1.41
CA GLU A 55 14.11 -3.40 2.17
C GLU A 55 13.64 -3.70 3.59
N PHE A 56 13.09 -2.70 4.30
CA PHE A 56 12.55 -2.89 5.63
C PHE A 56 11.42 -3.93 5.64
N LEU A 57 10.50 -3.91 4.66
CA LEU A 57 9.42 -4.90 4.54
C LEU A 57 9.99 -6.32 4.33
N VAL A 58 11.01 -6.47 3.47
CA VAL A 58 11.71 -7.75 3.27
C VAL A 58 12.33 -8.24 4.57
N THR A 59 13.02 -7.38 5.33
CA THR A 59 13.60 -7.78 6.63
C THR A 59 12.55 -8.25 7.65
N LYS A 60 11.28 -7.87 7.46
CA LYS A 60 10.19 -8.28 8.35
C LYS A 60 9.56 -9.59 7.92
N VAL A 61 9.39 -9.80 6.62
CA VAL A 61 8.67 -10.97 6.10
C VAL A 61 9.59 -12.17 5.85
N GLN A 62 10.85 -11.95 5.45
CA GLN A 62 11.79 -13.02 5.11
C GLN A 62 11.99 -14.04 6.23
N PRO A 63 12.20 -13.65 7.52
CA PRO A 63 12.37 -14.63 8.60
C PRO A 63 11.12 -15.47 8.86
N VAL A 64 9.94 -14.98 8.45
CA VAL A 64 8.68 -15.72 8.59
C VAL A 64 8.48 -16.69 7.44
N LEU A 65 8.82 -16.27 6.21
CA LEU A 65 8.62 -17.10 5.01
C LEU A 65 9.49 -18.36 5.01
N VAL A 66 10.65 -18.33 5.66
CA VAL A 66 11.54 -19.51 5.79
C VAL A 66 11.09 -20.49 6.87
N LYS A 67 10.16 -20.11 7.75
CA LYS A 67 9.57 -21.03 8.74
C LYS A 67 8.60 -21.99 8.06
N ASP A 68 8.56 -23.22 8.56
CA ASP A 68 7.43 -24.11 8.30
C ASP A 68 6.14 -23.46 8.79
N TRP A 69 5.04 -23.71 8.09
CA TRP A 69 3.75 -23.14 8.42
C TRP A 69 3.24 -23.57 9.80
N LEU A 70 3.62 -24.77 10.27
CA LEU A 70 3.28 -25.27 11.61
C LEU A 70 4.01 -24.51 12.73
N ASP A 71 5.16 -23.92 12.42
CA ASP A 71 6.00 -23.20 13.38
C ASP A 71 5.70 -21.68 13.43
N ARG A 72 4.69 -21.23 12.67
CA ARG A 72 4.30 -19.81 12.63
C ARG A 72 3.37 -19.48 13.78
N SER A 73 3.67 -18.36 14.45
CA SER A 73 2.78 -17.75 15.43
C SER A 73 1.72 -16.86 14.77
N ASP A 74 0.68 -16.48 15.51
CA ASP A 74 -0.28 -15.46 15.07
C ASP A 74 0.37 -14.13 14.68
N GLU A 75 1.53 -13.80 15.29
CA GLU A 75 2.28 -12.59 14.94
C GLU A 75 3.01 -12.75 13.60
N ASP A 76 3.56 -13.93 13.33
CA ASP A 76 4.17 -14.28 12.05
C ASP A 76 3.16 -14.16 10.91
N ASP A 77 1.99 -14.80 11.07
CA ASP A 77 0.91 -14.74 10.07
C ASP A 77 0.41 -13.30 9.88
N PHE A 78 0.25 -12.56 10.98
CA PHE A 78 -0.12 -11.16 10.91
C PHE A 78 0.90 -10.33 10.10
N ILE A 79 2.21 -10.52 10.31
CA ILE A 79 3.26 -9.79 9.59
C ILE A 79 3.19 -10.11 8.10
N VAL A 80 3.07 -11.39 7.73
CA VAL A 80 2.95 -11.83 6.34
C VAL A 80 1.74 -11.18 5.68
N HIS A 81 0.57 -11.29 6.31
CA HIS A 81 -0.65 -10.67 5.79
C HIS A 81 -0.53 -9.15 5.67
N ALA A 82 0.02 -8.47 6.68
CA ALA A 82 0.13 -7.02 6.69
C ALA A 82 1.10 -6.50 5.62
N VAL A 83 2.27 -7.13 5.47
CA VAL A 83 3.27 -6.75 4.46
C VAL A 83 2.70 -6.94 3.06
N PHE A 84 2.14 -8.12 2.74
CA PHE A 84 1.59 -8.36 1.41
C PHE A 84 0.38 -7.47 1.11
N THR A 85 -0.47 -7.22 2.10
CA THR A 85 -1.59 -6.29 1.93
C THR A 85 -1.10 -4.87 1.65
N LEU A 86 -0.06 -4.40 2.35
CA LEU A 86 0.54 -3.09 2.14
C LEU A 86 1.15 -2.97 0.74
N VAL A 87 1.95 -3.95 0.31
CA VAL A 87 2.56 -3.97 -1.03
C VAL A 87 1.48 -3.95 -2.12
N ARG A 88 0.46 -4.82 -2.00
CA ARG A 88 -0.69 -4.84 -2.92
C ARG A 88 -1.39 -3.48 -2.97
N ASN A 89 -1.62 -2.87 -1.81
CA ASN A 89 -2.26 -1.56 -1.72
C ASN A 89 -1.44 -0.50 -2.47
N ILE A 90 -0.13 -0.41 -2.20
CA ILE A 90 0.78 0.55 -2.86
C ILE A 90 0.76 0.37 -4.40
N LEU A 91 0.85 -0.88 -4.86
CA LEU A 91 0.80 -1.21 -6.29
C LEU A 91 -0.54 -0.82 -6.93
N SER A 92 -1.64 -0.94 -6.19
CA SER A 92 -3.00 -0.64 -6.67
C SER A 92 -3.30 0.85 -6.78
N ILE A 93 -2.52 1.71 -6.12
CA ILE A 93 -2.69 3.17 -6.24
C ILE A 93 -2.40 3.56 -7.70
N LYS A 94 -3.30 4.28 -8.36
CA LYS A 94 -3.06 4.76 -9.73
C LYS A 94 -1.91 5.79 -9.72
N SER A 95 -1.09 5.81 -10.77
CA SER A 95 -0.13 6.91 -10.96
C SER A 95 -0.77 7.95 -11.87
N GLU A 96 -0.84 9.21 -11.45
CA GLU A 96 -1.50 10.25 -12.26
C GLU A 96 -0.60 10.83 -13.36
N ARG A 97 0.72 10.98 -13.13
CA ARG A 97 1.66 11.62 -14.07
C ARG A 97 3.10 11.12 -13.89
N GLN A 98 3.93 11.39 -14.91
CA GLN A 98 5.39 11.29 -14.86
C GLN A 98 5.93 12.08 -13.65
N ILE A 99 7.03 11.59 -13.06
CA ILE A 99 7.65 12.20 -11.87
C ILE A 99 8.30 13.56 -12.21
N SER A 100 8.68 13.75 -13.47
CA SER A 100 9.22 14.98 -14.04
C SER A 100 8.78 15.09 -15.50
N GLU A 101 8.65 16.31 -16.04
CA GLU A 101 8.37 16.55 -17.47
C GLU A 101 9.49 16.01 -18.39
N GLU A 102 10.68 15.77 -17.84
CA GLU A 102 11.84 15.21 -18.55
C GLU A 102 11.98 13.68 -18.38
N SER A 103 11.14 13.05 -17.56
CA SER A 103 11.28 11.63 -17.20
C SER A 103 10.09 10.81 -17.69
N ASP A 104 10.36 9.79 -18.50
CA ASP A 104 9.35 8.77 -18.86
C ASP A 104 8.97 7.85 -17.69
N ILE A 105 9.60 8.02 -16.53
CA ILE A 105 9.40 7.20 -15.34
C ILE A 105 8.29 7.82 -14.49
N ASN A 106 7.30 7.02 -14.13
CA ASN A 106 6.23 7.41 -13.21
C ASN A 106 6.40 6.72 -11.84
N ALA A 107 5.59 7.12 -10.85
CA ALA A 107 5.70 6.60 -9.49
C ALA A 107 5.43 5.09 -9.38
N HIS A 108 4.77 4.48 -10.36
CA HIS A 108 4.61 3.03 -10.43
C HIS A 108 5.91 2.33 -10.82
N ASP A 109 6.63 2.88 -11.81
CA ASP A 109 7.89 2.31 -12.28
C ASP A 109 8.95 2.32 -11.16
N LEU A 110 8.98 3.39 -10.34
CA LEU A 110 9.84 3.44 -9.14
C LEU A 110 9.47 2.42 -8.06
N VAL A 111 8.23 1.94 -8.01
CA VAL A 111 7.84 0.87 -7.08
C VAL A 111 8.31 -0.50 -7.57
N LEU A 112 8.48 -0.65 -8.89
CA LEU A 112 8.89 -1.91 -9.53
C LEU A 112 10.41 -2.05 -9.67
N TRP A 113 11.13 -0.93 -9.58
CA TRP A 113 12.59 -0.88 -9.68
C TRP A 113 13.27 -1.43 -8.43
#